data_AF-A0A2B7ZXD3-F1
#
_entry.id   AF-A0A2B7ZXD3-F1
#
_cell.length_a   1.000
_cell.length_b   1.000
_cell.length_c   1.000
_cell.angle_alpha   90.00
_cell.angle_beta   90.00
_cell.angle_gamma   90.00
#
_symmetry.space_group_name_H-M   'P 1'
#
loop_
_entity.id
_entity.type
_entity.pdbx_description
1 polymer ?
#
loop_
_entity_poly.entity_id
_entity_poly.type
_entity_poly.pdbx_seq_one_letter_code
_entity_poly.pdbx_strand_id
1 'polypeptide(L)'
;MKNRNKILLFIFSAFLMRCHHAPSRLFEIGKADGSADEFALAPNGFADFVQRDFGYEDRFFLVNYSKEKENFPYALPGPVDLWGGTFPWAGWRFNQVNILFKLEEKKADGDFTLVVKLSDYAKKFLPLMKVTVNDKLQMKKQLTAEGRDVKTQTLPTLREKTVDSAALVSQAADATPTTLEFQIPNDILRK
;
A
#
# COMPACT_ATOMS: atom_id res chain seq x y z
N MET A 1 70.75 32.50 -22.98
CA MET A 1 69.88 31.87 -21.96
C MET A 1 68.48 32.46 -22.09
N LYS A 2 67.48 31.68 -22.53
CA LYS A 2 66.12 32.15 -22.83
C LYS A 2 65.16 31.47 -21.86
N ASN A 3 64.76 32.15 -20.79
CA ASN A 3 63.80 31.63 -19.81
C ASN A 3 62.39 31.64 -20.42
N ARG A 4 61.80 30.44 -20.60
CA ARG A 4 60.41 30.26 -21.01
C ARG A 4 59.56 30.06 -19.75
N ASN A 5 58.82 31.10 -19.35
CA ASN A 5 57.78 30.98 -18.33
C ASN A 5 56.62 30.16 -18.90
N LYS A 6 56.37 28.98 -18.34
CA LYS A 6 55.18 28.17 -18.63
C LYS A 6 54.10 28.59 -17.64
N ILE A 7 53.11 29.36 -18.10
CA ILE A 7 51.91 29.66 -17.33
C ILE A 7 51.05 28.38 -17.32
N LEU A 8 50.89 27.80 -16.14
CA LEU A 8 50.08 26.60 -15.91
C LEU A 8 48.65 27.06 -15.59
N LEU A 9 47.74 26.91 -16.56
CA LEU A 9 46.32 27.25 -16.41
C LEU A 9 45.60 26.08 -15.70
N PHE A 10 45.25 26.25 -14.43
CA PHE A 10 44.40 25.31 -13.70
C PHE A 10 42.93 25.56 -14.06
N ILE A 11 42.31 24.62 -14.77
CA ILE A 11 40.86 24.60 -15.01
C ILE A 11 40.20 23.99 -13.78
N PHE A 12 39.57 24.83 -12.95
CA PHE A 12 38.76 24.39 -11.82
C PHE A 12 37.39 23.91 -12.33
N SER A 13 37.27 22.61 -12.62
CA SER A 13 35.98 22.01 -12.95
C SER A 13 35.13 21.96 -11.69
N ALA A 14 34.14 22.86 -11.58
CA ALA A 14 33.14 22.81 -10.54
C ALA A 14 32.25 21.59 -10.78
N PHE A 15 32.52 20.51 -10.05
CA PHE A 15 31.62 19.36 -9.98
C PHE A 15 30.35 19.85 -9.26
N LEU A 16 29.31 20.19 -10.02
CA LEU A 16 27.98 20.45 -9.49
C LEU A 16 27.47 19.15 -8.89
N MET A 17 27.79 18.94 -7.61
CA MET A 17 27.27 17.87 -6.79
C MET A 17 25.77 18.14 -6.65
N ARG A 18 24.96 17.52 -7.53
CA ARG A 18 23.51 17.50 -7.37
C ARG A 18 23.24 16.78 -6.05
N CYS A 19 22.86 17.56 -5.04
CA CYS A 19 22.30 17.03 -3.82
C CYS A 19 20.99 16.35 -4.22
N HIS A 20 21.00 15.02 -4.37
CA HIS A 20 19.78 14.24 -4.49
C HIS A 20 19.08 14.39 -3.13
N HIS A 21 18.11 15.28 -3.06
CA HIS A 21 17.22 15.31 -1.90
C HIS A 21 16.53 13.95 -1.86
N ALA A 22 16.79 13.17 -0.81
CA ALA A 22 16.01 11.96 -0.58
C ALA A 22 14.54 12.35 -0.56
N PRO A 23 13.64 11.59 -1.22
CA PRO A 23 12.23 11.92 -1.23
C PRO A 23 11.74 12.07 0.21
N SER A 24 11.16 13.22 0.52
CA SER A 24 10.60 13.47 1.85
C SER A 24 9.45 12.50 2.08
N ARG A 25 9.63 11.55 2.99
CA ARG A 25 8.61 10.56 3.34
C ARG A 25 7.61 11.19 4.29
N LEU A 26 6.36 11.33 3.84
CA LEU A 26 5.29 11.88 4.69
C LEU A 26 4.93 10.94 5.85
N PHE A 27 4.81 9.64 5.57
CA PHE A 27 4.57 8.62 6.57
C PHE A 27 5.01 7.23 6.08
N GLU A 28 5.10 6.29 7.01
CA GLU A 28 5.23 4.86 6.79
C GLU A 28 4.31 4.15 7.77
N ILE A 29 3.67 3.07 7.34
CA ILE A 29 2.86 2.20 8.21
C ILE A 29 3.44 0.80 8.08
N GLY A 30 3.93 0.25 9.19
CA GLY A 30 4.72 -1.00 9.20
C GLY A 30 6.12 -0.84 8.61
N LYS A 31 6.76 -1.96 8.31
CA LYS A 31 8.11 -2.05 7.75
C LYS A 31 8.06 -2.71 6.38
N ALA A 32 8.90 -2.21 5.47
CA ALA A 32 9.06 -2.81 4.16
C ALA A 32 9.96 -4.07 4.16
N ASP A 33 9.78 -4.98 5.12
CA ASP A 33 10.57 -6.22 5.28
C ASP A 33 9.90 -7.46 4.66
N GLY A 34 8.70 -7.30 4.09
CA GLY A 34 7.94 -8.39 3.47
C GLY A 34 7.11 -9.21 4.47
N SER A 35 7.11 -8.82 5.74
CA SER A 35 6.26 -9.39 6.78
C SER A 35 5.04 -8.51 7.04
N ALA A 36 4.02 -9.10 7.67
CA ALA A 36 2.84 -8.39 8.15
C ALA A 36 2.66 -8.58 9.66
N ASP A 37 3.66 -9.11 10.37
CA ASP A 37 3.55 -9.59 11.75
C ASP A 37 3.33 -8.46 12.78
N GLU A 38 3.75 -7.24 12.47
CA GLU A 38 3.49 -6.07 13.31
C GLU A 38 2.02 -5.63 13.28
N PHE A 39 1.24 -6.06 12.29
CA PHE A 39 -0.15 -5.63 12.12
C PHE A 39 -1.12 -6.41 13.00
N ALA A 40 -2.30 -5.83 13.20
CA ALA A 40 -3.40 -6.46 13.90
C ALA A 40 -3.85 -7.73 13.17
N LEU A 41 -4.24 -8.74 13.96
CA LEU A 41 -4.70 -10.06 13.49
C LEU A 41 -3.62 -10.94 12.81
N ALA A 42 -2.40 -10.47 12.59
CA ALA A 42 -1.33 -11.34 12.12
C ALA A 42 -0.92 -12.39 13.19
N PRO A 43 -0.46 -13.59 12.78
CA PRO A 43 -0.24 -14.01 11.39
C PRO A 43 -1.44 -14.73 10.74
N ASN A 44 -2.45 -15.14 11.52
CA ASN A 44 -3.53 -16.04 11.07
C ASN A 44 -4.92 -15.72 11.66
N GLY A 45 -5.09 -14.54 12.24
CA GLY A 45 -6.33 -14.08 12.89
C GLY A 45 -7.30 -13.37 11.95
N PHE A 46 -7.18 -13.51 10.62
CA PHE A 46 -8.04 -12.82 9.65
C PHE A 46 -9.54 -13.05 9.91
N ALA A 47 -9.92 -14.22 10.44
CA ALA A 47 -11.32 -14.55 10.72
C ALA A 47 -11.98 -13.60 11.73
N ASP A 48 -11.19 -12.94 12.58
CA ASP A 48 -11.67 -11.98 13.58
C ASP A 48 -11.80 -10.55 13.01
N PHE A 49 -11.62 -10.34 11.69
CA PHE A 49 -11.66 -9.00 11.06
C PHE A 49 -12.91 -8.20 11.43
N VAL A 50 -14.09 -8.78 11.22
CA VAL A 50 -15.37 -8.14 11.58
C VAL A 50 -15.55 -8.07 13.09
N GLN A 51 -15.10 -9.09 13.85
CA GLN A 51 -15.22 -9.11 15.31
C GLN A 51 -14.39 -7.98 15.97
N ARG A 52 -13.23 -7.65 15.39
CA ARG A 52 -12.40 -6.51 15.80
C ARG A 52 -12.84 -5.19 15.18
N ASP A 53 -14.02 -5.17 14.58
CA ASP A 53 -14.68 -4.00 14.01
C ASP A 53 -13.90 -3.37 12.84
N PHE A 54 -13.03 -4.12 12.15
CA PHE A 54 -12.37 -3.63 10.95
C PHE A 54 -13.33 -3.58 9.76
N GLY A 55 -13.05 -2.66 8.82
CA GLY A 55 -13.82 -2.49 7.57
C GLY A 55 -15.09 -1.65 7.69
N TYR A 56 -15.47 -1.22 8.89
CA TYR A 56 -16.56 -0.29 9.12
C TYR A 56 -16.18 1.14 8.71
N GLU A 57 -17.18 1.90 8.23
CA GLU A 57 -16.99 3.21 7.59
C GLU A 57 -16.41 4.28 8.53
N ASP A 58 -16.63 4.14 9.84
CA ASP A 58 -16.19 5.06 10.89
C ASP A 58 -14.79 4.73 11.45
N ARG A 59 -14.18 3.63 11.01
CA ARG A 59 -12.81 3.25 11.43
C ARG A 59 -11.75 3.92 10.58
N PHE A 60 -10.66 4.31 11.23
CA PHE A 60 -9.48 4.89 10.58
C PHE A 60 -8.20 4.57 11.36
N PHE A 61 -7.08 4.58 10.64
CA PHE A 61 -5.74 4.59 11.20
C PHE A 61 -5.18 6.01 11.14
N LEU A 62 -4.92 6.61 12.29
CA LEU A 62 -4.30 7.93 12.40
C LEU A 62 -2.78 7.77 12.55
N VAL A 63 -2.04 8.16 11.52
CA VAL A 63 -0.57 8.12 11.50
C VAL A 63 0.00 8.83 12.74
N ASN A 64 1.00 8.21 13.36
CA ASN A 64 1.67 8.64 14.60
C ASN A 64 0.82 8.60 15.89
N TYR A 65 -0.43 8.10 15.84
CA TYR A 65 -1.28 7.98 17.04
C TYR A 65 -1.86 6.57 17.20
N SER A 66 -2.36 5.99 16.12
CA SER A 66 -2.81 4.60 16.08
C SER A 66 -1.64 3.64 16.17
N LYS A 67 -1.88 2.45 16.71
CA LYS A 67 -0.88 1.38 16.80
C LYS A 67 -1.14 0.34 15.72
N GLU A 68 -0.12 -0.03 14.96
CA GLU A 68 -0.21 -1.02 13.88
C GLU A 68 -0.80 -2.34 14.39
N LYS A 69 -0.33 -2.80 15.56
CA LYS A 69 -0.73 -4.08 16.16
C LYS A 69 -2.19 -4.12 16.64
N GLU A 70 -2.83 -2.97 16.80
CA GLU A 70 -4.20 -2.86 17.32
C GLU A 70 -5.18 -2.30 16.28
N ASN A 71 -4.72 -1.45 15.36
CA ASN A 71 -5.59 -0.58 14.55
C ASN A 71 -5.37 -0.72 13.03
N PHE A 72 -4.40 -1.52 12.58
CA PHE A 72 -4.17 -1.74 11.15
C PHE A 72 -4.23 -3.24 10.85
N PRO A 73 -5.23 -3.73 10.08
CA PRO A 73 -5.37 -5.15 9.81
C PRO A 73 -4.29 -5.61 8.82
N TYR A 74 -3.71 -6.79 9.07
CA TYR A 74 -2.67 -7.35 8.20
C TYR A 74 -3.20 -7.83 6.84
N ALA A 75 -4.51 -8.11 6.74
CA ALA A 75 -5.19 -8.54 5.53
C ALA A 75 -6.47 -7.73 5.33
N LEU A 76 -6.72 -7.31 4.09
CA LEU A 76 -7.94 -6.59 3.69
C LEU A 76 -8.83 -7.52 2.87
N PRO A 77 -10.01 -7.93 3.39
CA PRO A 77 -10.92 -8.80 2.65
C PRO A 77 -11.54 -8.08 1.47
N GLY A 78 -11.56 -8.74 0.32
CA GLY A 78 -12.36 -8.32 -0.81
C GLY A 78 -13.84 -8.68 -0.63
N PRO A 79 -14.71 -8.27 -1.57
CA PRO A 79 -16.13 -8.56 -1.46
C PRO A 79 -16.48 -10.05 -1.42
N VAL A 80 -15.63 -10.90 -2.00
CA VAL A 80 -15.83 -12.36 -2.05
C VAL A 80 -15.44 -13.07 -0.76
N ASP A 81 -14.79 -12.38 0.16
CA ASP A 81 -14.27 -12.95 1.38
C ASP A 81 -15.36 -12.92 2.47
N LEU A 82 -15.94 -14.10 2.76
CA LEU A 82 -17.00 -14.23 3.77
C LEU A 82 -16.58 -13.73 5.16
N TRP A 83 -15.30 -13.90 5.51
CA TRP A 83 -14.72 -13.43 6.77
C TRP A 83 -14.64 -11.90 6.87
N GLY A 84 -14.76 -11.18 5.74
CA GLY A 84 -14.93 -9.73 5.66
C GLY A 84 -16.38 -9.25 5.82
N GLY A 85 -17.30 -10.14 6.21
CA GLY A 85 -18.70 -9.79 6.49
C GLY A 85 -19.63 -9.82 5.28
N THR A 86 -19.17 -10.28 4.10
CA THR A 86 -20.06 -10.65 3.00
C THR A 86 -20.80 -11.94 3.34
N PHE A 87 -22.12 -11.96 3.15
CA PHE A 87 -22.92 -13.17 3.37
C PHE A 87 -24.23 -13.13 2.56
N PRO A 88 -24.85 -14.27 2.20
CA PRO A 88 -26.10 -14.29 1.42
C PRO A 88 -27.23 -13.43 2.00
N TRP A 89 -27.29 -13.28 3.32
CA TRP A 89 -28.32 -12.49 4.01
C TRP A 89 -27.90 -11.04 4.27
N ALA A 90 -26.60 -10.73 4.23
CA ALA A 90 -26.04 -9.40 4.48
C ALA A 90 -25.67 -8.64 3.19
N GLY A 91 -25.61 -9.35 2.05
CA GLY A 91 -25.15 -8.81 0.78
C GLY A 91 -23.63 -8.75 0.68
N TRP A 92 -23.15 -8.05 -0.35
CA TRP A 92 -21.74 -7.80 -0.60
C TRP A 92 -21.22 -6.67 0.29
N ARG A 93 -20.12 -6.90 1.01
CA ARG A 93 -19.40 -5.85 1.73
C ARG A 93 -18.11 -5.45 1.01
N PHE A 94 -17.88 -4.16 0.89
CA PHE A 94 -16.64 -3.59 0.38
C PHE A 94 -15.87 -3.02 1.56
N ASN A 95 -14.88 -3.77 2.03
CA ASN A 95 -14.05 -3.32 3.14
C ASN A 95 -12.97 -2.35 2.65
N GLN A 96 -12.67 -1.35 3.48
CA GLN A 96 -11.63 -0.37 3.22
C GLN A 96 -10.88 -0.05 4.52
N VAL A 97 -9.66 0.45 4.37
CA VAL A 97 -8.88 1.01 5.48
C VAL A 97 -8.70 2.49 5.21
N ASN A 98 -9.24 3.32 6.11
CA ASN A 98 -9.08 4.76 6.04
C ASN A 98 -7.78 5.16 6.75
N ILE A 99 -6.93 5.94 6.09
CA ILE A 99 -5.68 6.43 6.66
C ILE A 99 -5.78 7.95 6.76
N LEU A 100 -5.58 8.47 7.97
CA LEU A 100 -5.51 9.89 8.26
C LEU A 100 -4.08 10.25 8.68
N PHE A 101 -3.58 11.36 8.17
CA PHE A 101 -2.27 11.88 8.54
C PHE A 101 -2.28 13.39 8.47
N LYS A 102 -1.42 14.02 9.28
CA LYS A 102 -1.24 15.46 9.28
C LYS A 102 -0.20 15.85 8.23
N LEU A 103 -0.48 16.91 7.47
CA LEU A 103 0.52 17.57 6.65
C LEU A 103 1.14 18.73 7.40
N GLU A 104 2.44 18.95 7.21
CA GLU A 104 3.10 20.17 7.68
C GLU A 104 2.58 21.41 6.91
N GLU A 105 2.75 22.58 7.52
CA GLU A 105 2.33 23.85 6.93
C GLU A 105 3.04 24.14 5.60
N LYS A 106 4.24 23.63 5.40
CA LYS A 106 4.90 23.67 4.09
C LYS A 106 4.81 22.30 3.47
N LYS A 107 3.99 22.14 2.43
CA LYS A 107 4.03 20.93 1.61
C LYS A 107 5.38 20.86 0.90
N ALA A 108 5.91 19.65 0.75
CA ALA A 108 7.03 19.43 -0.15
C ALA A 108 6.66 19.88 -1.58
N ASP A 109 7.65 20.39 -2.30
CA ASP A 109 7.49 20.70 -3.72
C ASP A 109 7.44 19.39 -4.52
N GLY A 110 6.49 19.28 -5.45
CA GLY A 110 6.30 18.11 -6.31
C GLY A 110 5.15 17.19 -5.90
N ASP A 111 4.86 16.22 -6.77
CA ASP A 111 3.82 15.22 -6.57
C ASP A 111 4.30 14.12 -5.61
N PHE A 112 3.34 13.43 -5.00
CA PHE A 112 3.58 12.35 -4.05
C PHE A 112 3.30 11.00 -4.70
N THR A 113 3.87 9.95 -4.12
CA THR A 113 3.54 8.57 -4.49
C THR A 113 3.13 7.81 -3.25
N LEU A 114 1.95 7.20 -3.27
CA LEU A 114 1.58 6.17 -2.30
C LEU A 114 2.12 4.84 -2.79
N VAL A 115 2.99 4.23 -1.99
CA VAL A 115 3.57 2.90 -2.27
C VAL A 115 2.92 1.90 -1.32
N VAL A 116 2.19 0.94 -1.87
CA VAL A 116 1.60 -0.19 -1.12
C VAL A 116 2.39 -1.44 -1.44
N LYS A 117 3.08 -2.00 -0.43
CA LYS A 117 3.79 -3.27 -0.55
C LYS A 117 2.92 -4.36 0.08
N LEU A 118 2.65 -5.40 -0.70
CA LEU A 118 1.89 -6.57 -0.27
C LEU A 118 2.83 -7.76 -0.15
N SER A 119 2.75 -8.49 0.95
CA SER A 119 3.45 -9.76 1.12
C SER A 119 2.87 -10.83 0.19
N ASP A 120 1.54 -10.85 0.04
CA ASP A 120 0.83 -11.66 -0.94
C ASP A 120 -0.59 -11.13 -1.20
N TYR A 121 -1.36 -11.81 -2.05
CA TYR A 121 -2.74 -11.49 -2.40
C TYR A 121 -3.47 -12.73 -2.94
N ALA A 122 -4.81 -12.70 -2.87
CA ALA A 122 -5.65 -13.79 -3.35
C ALA A 122 -5.40 -14.12 -4.84
N LYS A 123 -5.19 -15.41 -5.15
CA LYS A 123 -5.00 -15.87 -6.54
C LYS A 123 -6.28 -16.40 -7.18
N LYS A 124 -7.29 -16.81 -6.38
CA LYS A 124 -8.56 -17.35 -6.90
C LYS A 124 -9.36 -16.26 -7.62
N PHE A 125 -9.61 -15.17 -6.92
CA PHE A 125 -10.23 -13.97 -7.45
C PHE A 125 -9.21 -12.85 -7.35
N LEU A 126 -8.61 -12.47 -8.48
CA LEU A 126 -7.53 -11.49 -8.50
C LEU A 126 -8.03 -10.12 -8.04
N PRO A 127 -7.44 -9.52 -6.99
CA PRO A 127 -7.95 -8.28 -6.43
C PRO A 127 -7.78 -7.08 -7.36
N LEU A 128 -8.76 -6.19 -7.32
CA LEU A 128 -8.67 -4.84 -7.88
C LEU A 128 -8.50 -3.87 -6.71
N MET A 129 -7.27 -3.39 -6.49
CA MET A 129 -7.01 -2.40 -5.46
C MET A 129 -7.53 -1.04 -5.92
N LYS A 130 -8.41 -0.44 -5.13
CA LYS A 130 -8.88 0.94 -5.32
C LYS A 130 -8.30 1.81 -4.21
N VAL A 131 -7.77 2.96 -4.59
CA VAL A 131 -7.31 4.01 -3.66
C VAL A 131 -8.09 5.28 -3.97
N THR A 132 -8.66 5.90 -2.95
CA THR A 132 -9.28 7.22 -3.03
C THR A 132 -8.55 8.17 -2.09
N VAL A 133 -8.28 9.39 -2.55
CA VAL A 133 -7.61 10.43 -1.77
C VAL A 133 -8.49 11.68 -1.73
N ASN A 134 -8.92 12.07 -0.53
CA ASN A 134 -9.72 13.28 -0.24
C ASN A 134 -10.94 13.45 -1.16
N ASP A 135 -11.57 12.33 -1.56
CA ASP A 135 -12.70 12.24 -2.50
C ASP A 135 -12.50 12.92 -3.86
N LYS A 136 -11.26 13.32 -4.18
CA LYS A 136 -10.91 14.07 -5.40
C LYS A 136 -10.18 13.20 -6.41
N LEU A 137 -9.37 12.28 -5.93
CA LEU A 137 -8.59 11.38 -6.77
C LEU A 137 -9.02 9.94 -6.48
N GLN A 138 -9.34 9.20 -7.54
CA GLN A 138 -9.60 7.78 -7.48
C GLN A 138 -8.69 7.05 -8.46
N MET A 139 -7.99 6.04 -7.96
CA MET A 139 -7.10 5.19 -8.76
C MET A 139 -7.44 3.73 -8.54
N LYS A 140 -7.17 2.92 -9.55
CA LYS A 140 -7.40 1.46 -9.50
C LYS A 140 -6.19 0.74 -10.09
N LYS A 141 -5.75 -0.34 -9.44
CA LYS A 141 -4.73 -1.25 -9.95
C LYS A 141 -5.21 -2.69 -9.83
N GLN A 142 -5.34 -3.34 -10.98
CA GLN A 142 -5.67 -4.76 -11.07
C GLN A 142 -4.41 -5.57 -10.79
N LEU A 143 -4.46 -6.48 -9.82
CA LEU A 143 -3.39 -7.45 -9.61
C LEU A 143 -3.52 -8.58 -10.63
N THR A 144 -2.38 -9.09 -11.08
CA THR A 144 -2.26 -10.22 -12.02
C THR A 144 -1.51 -11.36 -11.34
N ALA A 145 -1.66 -12.58 -11.82
CA ALA A 145 -0.84 -13.71 -11.39
C ALA A 145 -0.55 -14.61 -12.59
N GLU A 146 0.58 -15.30 -12.57
CA GLU A 146 0.96 -16.21 -13.64
C GLU A 146 -0.11 -17.29 -13.85
N GLY A 147 -0.47 -17.57 -15.10
CA GLY A 147 -1.51 -18.54 -15.44
C GLY A 147 -2.94 -18.11 -15.07
N ARG A 148 -3.16 -16.88 -14.62
CA ARG A 148 -4.48 -16.34 -14.26
C ARG A 148 -4.84 -15.15 -15.14
N ASP A 149 -6.04 -15.18 -15.74
CA ASP A 149 -6.58 -14.05 -16.50
C ASP A 149 -7.91 -13.59 -15.87
N VAL A 150 -7.96 -12.31 -15.54
CA VAL A 150 -9.15 -11.65 -14.97
C VAL A 150 -10.33 -11.70 -15.94
N LYS A 151 -10.07 -11.68 -17.26
CA LYS A 151 -11.12 -11.68 -18.30
C LYS A 151 -11.84 -13.02 -18.41
N THR A 152 -11.16 -14.12 -18.07
CA THR A 152 -11.72 -15.48 -18.10
C THR A 152 -12.10 -15.98 -16.72
N GLN A 153 -11.87 -15.18 -15.68
CA GLN A 153 -12.24 -15.49 -14.31
C GLN A 153 -13.77 -15.59 -14.17
N THR A 154 -14.23 -16.65 -13.50
CA THR A 154 -15.64 -16.83 -13.19
C THR A 154 -16.13 -15.71 -12.27
N LEU A 155 -17.38 -15.29 -12.44
CA LEU A 155 -18.00 -14.34 -11.51
C LEU A 155 -18.16 -14.99 -10.12
N PRO A 156 -17.79 -14.29 -9.05
CA PRO A 156 -17.94 -14.83 -7.70
C PRO A 156 -19.41 -14.81 -7.27
N THR A 157 -19.74 -15.69 -6.32
CA THR A 157 -21.07 -15.76 -5.70
C THR A 157 -21.02 -15.31 -4.23
N LEU A 158 -22.17 -15.01 -3.63
CA LEU A 158 -22.26 -14.75 -2.19
C LEU A 158 -22.00 -15.99 -1.31
N ARG A 159 -21.63 -17.13 -1.93
CA ARG A 159 -21.36 -18.42 -1.28
C ARG A 159 -19.95 -18.92 -1.57
N GLU A 160 -19.04 -18.04 -2.02
CA GLU A 160 -17.64 -18.43 -2.17
C GLU A 160 -17.11 -18.95 -0.83
N LYS A 161 -16.63 -20.19 -0.82
CA LYS A 161 -15.96 -20.72 0.37
C LYS A 161 -14.71 -19.89 0.62
N THR A 162 -14.48 -19.52 1.88
CA THR A 162 -13.18 -19.03 2.30
C THR A 162 -12.15 -20.11 1.98
N VAL A 163 -11.21 -19.76 1.12
CA VAL A 163 -10.04 -20.59 0.89
C VAL A 163 -9.02 -20.09 1.88
N ASP A 164 -8.56 -20.97 2.76
CA ASP A 164 -7.43 -20.69 3.66
C ASP A 164 -6.16 -20.65 2.79
N SER A 165 -6.03 -19.56 2.04
CA SER A 165 -4.97 -19.35 1.08
C SER A 165 -3.71 -19.05 1.85
N ALA A 166 -2.57 -19.56 1.37
CA ALA A 166 -1.24 -19.15 1.81
C ALA A 166 -1.12 -17.62 2.01
N ALA A 167 -1.73 -16.84 1.10
CA ALA A 167 -1.83 -15.38 1.20
C ALA A 167 -2.44 -14.80 2.50
N LEU A 168 -3.24 -15.57 3.25
CA LEU A 168 -3.81 -15.16 4.54
C LEU A 168 -2.90 -15.51 5.72
N VAL A 169 -1.82 -16.25 5.48
CA VAL A 169 -0.80 -16.58 6.48
C VAL A 169 0.42 -15.73 6.18
N SER A 170 0.83 -14.91 7.16
CA SER A 170 2.08 -14.15 7.07
C SER A 170 3.25 -15.10 6.74
N GLN A 171 4.05 -14.77 5.72
CA GLN A 171 5.26 -15.49 5.33
C GLN A 171 5.06 -16.93 4.78
N ALA A 172 3.98 -17.19 4.05
CA ALA A 172 3.84 -18.46 3.34
C ALA A 172 4.95 -18.68 2.29
N ALA A 173 5.36 -19.94 2.12
CA ALA A 173 6.50 -20.32 1.27
C ALA A 173 6.29 -20.03 -0.23
N ASP A 174 5.05 -19.93 -0.68
CA ASP A 174 4.61 -19.66 -2.05
C ASP A 174 4.02 -18.25 -2.23
N ALA A 175 4.28 -17.34 -1.29
CA ALA A 175 3.82 -15.95 -1.36
C ALA A 175 4.37 -15.23 -2.61
N THR A 176 3.56 -14.33 -3.18
CA THR A 176 3.96 -13.48 -4.32
C THR A 176 4.00 -12.00 -3.91
N PRO A 177 5.13 -11.52 -3.35
CA PRO A 177 5.26 -10.12 -2.96
C PRO A 177 5.05 -9.18 -4.15
N THR A 178 4.30 -8.10 -3.95
CA THR A 178 3.98 -7.14 -5.02
C THR A 178 4.01 -5.72 -4.49
N THR A 179 4.50 -4.79 -5.30
CA THR A 179 4.50 -3.35 -5.00
C THR A 179 3.56 -2.61 -5.94
N LEU A 180 2.69 -1.78 -5.38
CA LEU A 180 1.72 -0.97 -6.10
C LEU A 180 1.99 0.51 -5.82
N GLU A 181 2.31 1.26 -6.86
CA GLU A 181 2.56 2.71 -6.74
C GLU A 181 1.41 3.54 -7.29
N PHE A 182 0.97 4.55 -6.55
CA PHE A 182 -0.12 5.43 -6.95
C PHE A 182 0.36 6.87 -6.92
N GLN A 183 0.34 7.53 -8.08
CA GLN A 183 0.77 8.92 -8.21
C GLN A 183 -0.33 9.86 -7.69
N ILE A 184 0.02 10.75 -6.77
CA ILE A 184 -0.88 11.66 -6.08
C ILE A 184 -0.38 13.09 -6.35
N PRO A 185 -1.06 13.85 -7.22
CA PRO A 185 -0.74 15.24 -7.43
C PRO A 185 -0.81 16.06 -6.14
N ASN A 186 0.12 17.01 -5.97
CA ASN A 186 0.26 17.77 -4.73
C ASN A 186 -1.02 18.55 -4.31
N ASP A 187 -1.78 19.01 -5.29
CA ASP A 187 -3.02 19.78 -5.12
C ASP A 187 -4.20 18.95 -4.57
N ILE A 188 -4.11 17.61 -4.66
CA ILE A 188 -5.10 16.69 -4.09
C ILE A 188 -5.02 16.63 -2.56
N LEU A 189 -3.81 16.70 -2.02
CA LEU A 189 -3.58 16.71 -0.57
C LEU A 189 -4.06 18.05 0.02
N ARG A 190 -4.66 18.03 1.21
CA ARG A 190 -5.15 19.24 1.88
C ARG A 190 -4.55 19.34 3.27
N LYS A 191 -4.32 20.57 3.71
CA LYS A 191 -3.98 20.87 5.11
C LYS A 191 -5.21 20.76 5.97
#